data_AF-A0A6J4TES3-F1
#
_entry.id   AF-A0A6J4TES3-F1
#
_cell.length_a   1.000
_cell.length_b   1.000
_cell.length_c   1.000
_cell.angle_alpha   90.00
_cell.angle_beta   90.00
_cell.angle_gamma   90.00
#
_symmetry.space_group_name_H-M   'P 1'
#
loop_
_entity.id
_entity.type
_entity.pdbx_description
1 polymer ?
#
loop_
_entity_poly.entity_id
_entity_poly.type
_entity_poly.pdbx_seq_one_letter_code
_entity_poly.pdbx_strand_id
1 'polypeptide(L)'
;MSSPRGRRPTGHERAVGTSERAYRSLLRAYPRGLRDEYGDEMVRLFRDLCREELEDGGLGLATLWARTLPELLYTAIKERSTMLARNAYRSVAGVALAAAFILLIPLLAGWPWNVADFVFAGALIFGTGFAFVLAARRVGNNAYRAAVGVALAAAFILVWLTGAVGIIGSEDNNANLMYFGVLAVGIIGAIVARFRQHGMARALFATALAQALVALIALIIGLSSPWSPPGVLETLILNGFFVALFAGSALLFRYAAREQTPAGAGPEG
;
A
#
# COMPACT_ATOMS: atom_id res chain seq x y z
N MET A 1 -1.73 -13.65 -67.93
CA MET A 1 -1.55 -12.89 -66.68
C MET A 1 -2.91 -12.67 -66.06
N SER A 2 -3.25 -13.45 -65.04
CA SER A 2 -4.56 -13.39 -64.37
C SER A 2 -4.34 -13.01 -62.91
N SER A 3 -4.62 -11.76 -62.54
CA SER A 3 -4.63 -11.33 -61.13
C SER A 3 -5.76 -12.04 -60.37
N PRO A 4 -5.51 -12.60 -59.17
CA PRO A 4 -6.59 -13.06 -58.32
C PRO A 4 -7.27 -11.84 -57.68
N ARG A 5 -8.53 -11.61 -58.01
CA ARG A 5 -9.40 -10.67 -57.32
C ARG A 5 -9.53 -11.10 -55.85
N GLY A 6 -9.20 -10.20 -54.93
CA GLY A 6 -9.43 -10.41 -53.49
C GLY A 6 -10.89 -10.75 -53.21
N ARG A 7 -11.11 -11.92 -52.62
CA ARG A 7 -12.44 -12.43 -52.23
C ARG A 7 -13.00 -11.48 -51.16
N ARG A 8 -14.19 -10.91 -51.41
CA ARG A 8 -14.89 -10.08 -50.40
C ARG A 8 -15.22 -10.96 -49.19
N PRO A 9 -14.92 -10.53 -47.95
CA PRO A 9 -15.21 -11.32 -46.76
C PRO A 9 -16.72 -11.52 -46.62
N THR A 10 -17.14 -12.77 -46.45
CA THR A 10 -18.54 -13.17 -46.27
C THR A 10 -19.08 -12.64 -44.93
N GLY A 11 -20.41 -12.51 -44.79
CA GLY A 11 -21.02 -11.93 -43.58
C GLY A 11 -20.60 -12.61 -42.25
N HIS A 12 -20.29 -13.91 -42.31
CA HIS A 12 -19.84 -14.73 -41.19
C HIS A 12 -18.45 -14.31 -40.70
N GLU A 13 -17.51 -14.00 -41.61
CA GLU A 13 -16.17 -13.52 -41.23
C GLU A 13 -16.22 -12.14 -40.54
N ARG A 14 -17.21 -11.31 -40.90
CA ARG A 14 -17.42 -10.00 -40.25
C ARG A 14 -17.97 -10.15 -38.83
N ALA A 15 -18.85 -11.14 -38.60
CA ALA A 15 -19.39 -11.43 -37.27
C ALA A 15 -18.29 -11.93 -36.32
N VAL A 16 -17.46 -12.88 -36.76
CA VAL A 16 -16.30 -13.39 -35.99
C VAL A 16 -15.29 -12.28 -35.66
N GLY A 17 -15.00 -11.41 -36.62
CA GLY A 17 -14.09 -10.27 -36.39
C GLY A 17 -14.66 -9.20 -35.43
N THR A 18 -15.97 -9.17 -35.22
CA THR A 18 -16.63 -8.25 -34.28
C THR A 18 -16.69 -8.84 -32.87
N SER A 19 -17.02 -10.13 -32.75
CA SER A 19 -17.00 -10.84 -31.47
C SER A 19 -15.57 -10.92 -30.89
N GLU A 20 -14.56 -11.16 -31.72
CA GLU A 20 -13.16 -11.15 -31.30
C GLU A 20 -12.73 -9.81 -30.70
N ARG A 21 -13.18 -8.70 -31.32
CA ARG A 21 -12.89 -7.34 -30.81
C ARG A 21 -13.56 -7.10 -29.46
N ALA A 22 -14.79 -7.55 -29.29
CA ALA A 22 -15.49 -7.47 -28.01
C ALA A 22 -14.78 -8.30 -26.92
N TYR A 23 -14.39 -9.54 -27.23
CA TYR A 23 -13.66 -10.42 -26.31
C TYR A 23 -12.27 -9.89 -25.93
N ARG A 24 -11.51 -9.38 -26.91
CA ARG A 24 -10.23 -8.71 -26.66
C ARG A 24 -10.40 -7.45 -25.81
N SER A 25 -11.52 -6.74 -25.94
CA SER A 25 -11.84 -5.60 -25.10
C SER A 25 -12.18 -6.02 -23.66
N LEU A 26 -12.90 -7.13 -23.47
CA LEU A 26 -13.18 -7.72 -22.16
C LEU A 26 -11.90 -8.21 -21.45
N LEU A 27 -10.96 -8.81 -22.18
CA LEU A 27 -9.66 -9.21 -21.65
C LEU A 27 -8.80 -8.03 -21.18
N ARG A 28 -9.11 -6.78 -21.56
CA ARG A 28 -8.41 -5.60 -21.01
C ARG A 28 -8.78 -5.33 -19.55
N ALA A 29 -9.96 -5.76 -19.11
CA ALA A 29 -10.36 -5.69 -17.71
C ALA A 29 -9.68 -6.75 -16.84
N TYR A 30 -9.05 -7.76 -17.44
CA TYR A 30 -8.32 -8.80 -16.72
C TYR A 30 -6.92 -8.33 -16.25
N PRO A 31 -6.39 -8.93 -15.16
CA PRO A 31 -5.06 -8.62 -14.64
C PRO A 31 -3.97 -8.86 -15.69
N ARG A 32 -2.97 -7.95 -15.73
CA ARG A 32 -1.93 -7.93 -16.78
C ARG A 32 -1.15 -9.26 -16.90
N GLY A 33 -0.84 -9.93 -15.79
CA GLY A 33 -0.09 -11.20 -15.83
C GLY A 33 -0.80 -12.33 -16.58
N LEU A 34 -2.13 -12.46 -16.43
CA LEU A 34 -2.89 -13.50 -17.14
C LEU A 34 -3.06 -13.14 -18.63
N ARG A 35 -3.24 -11.85 -18.91
CA ARG A 35 -3.39 -11.36 -20.27
C ARG A 35 -2.10 -11.52 -21.08
N ASP A 36 -0.95 -11.31 -20.46
CA ASP A 36 0.34 -11.39 -21.14
C ASP A 36 0.75 -12.85 -21.38
N GLU A 37 0.29 -13.79 -20.54
CA GLU A 37 0.59 -15.23 -20.66
C GLU A 37 -0.42 -16.00 -21.54
N TYR A 38 -1.72 -15.72 -21.41
CA TYR A 38 -2.78 -16.52 -22.06
C TYR A 38 -3.68 -15.72 -23.02
N GLY A 39 -3.52 -14.40 -23.12
CA GLY A 39 -4.44 -13.53 -23.85
C GLY A 39 -4.57 -13.88 -25.33
N ASP A 40 -3.44 -14.15 -26.00
CA ASP A 40 -3.44 -14.48 -27.43
C ASP A 40 -3.91 -15.90 -27.73
N GLU A 41 -3.78 -16.82 -26.77
CA GLU A 41 -4.24 -18.20 -26.89
C GLU A 41 -5.76 -18.30 -26.64
N MET A 42 -6.26 -17.58 -25.63
CA MET A 42 -7.70 -17.46 -25.35
C MET A 42 -8.47 -16.80 -26.48
N VAL A 43 -7.89 -15.80 -27.15
CA VAL A 43 -8.51 -15.16 -28.33
C VAL A 43 -8.53 -16.09 -29.53
N ARG A 44 -7.51 -16.95 -29.70
CA ARG A 44 -7.47 -17.97 -30.77
C ARG A 44 -8.51 -19.05 -30.54
N LEU A 45 -8.58 -19.63 -29.34
CA LEU A 45 -9.62 -20.59 -28.95
C LEU A 45 -11.03 -20.02 -29.14
N PHE A 46 -11.27 -18.78 -28.72
CA PHE A 46 -12.56 -18.11 -28.94
C PHE A 46 -12.89 -17.94 -30.43
N ARG A 47 -11.90 -17.58 -31.26
CA ARG A 47 -12.06 -17.44 -32.70
C ARG A 47 -12.37 -18.78 -33.38
N ASP A 48 -11.67 -19.84 -32.98
CA ASP A 48 -11.83 -21.18 -33.55
C ASP A 48 -13.22 -21.75 -33.20
N LEU A 49 -13.65 -21.60 -31.95
CA LEU A 49 -15.00 -21.97 -31.51
C LEU A 49 -16.11 -21.18 -32.21
N CYS A 50 -15.92 -19.87 -32.42
CA CYS A 50 -16.90 -19.08 -33.19
C CYS A 50 -17.02 -19.55 -34.64
N ARG A 51 -15.95 -20.10 -35.22
CA ARG A 51 -15.91 -20.53 -36.61
C ARG A 51 -16.59 -21.88 -36.80
N GLU A 52 -16.39 -22.79 -35.86
CA GLU A 52 -16.98 -24.13 -35.83
C GLU A 52 -18.51 -24.05 -35.63
N GLU A 53 -18.99 -23.15 -34.77
CA GLU A 53 -20.43 -23.05 -34.46
C GLU A 53 -21.29 -22.37 -35.53
N LEU A 54 -20.67 -21.56 -36.38
CA LEU A 54 -21.34 -20.95 -37.52
C LEU A 54 -21.70 -21.99 -38.60
N GLU A 55 -21.19 -23.22 -38.50
CA GLU A 55 -21.53 -24.32 -39.40
C GLU A 55 -22.76 -25.13 -38.92
N ASP A 56 -23.08 -25.16 -37.61
CA ASP A 56 -24.09 -26.08 -37.03
C ASP A 56 -25.37 -25.41 -36.49
N GLY A 57 -25.43 -24.07 -36.44
CA GLY A 57 -26.63 -23.32 -36.02
C GLY A 57 -26.49 -22.69 -34.62
N GLY A 58 -26.07 -21.42 -34.60
CA GLY A 58 -25.49 -20.71 -33.45
C GLY A 58 -26.34 -20.37 -32.22
N LEU A 59 -27.38 -21.14 -31.87
CA LEU A 59 -28.16 -20.93 -30.62
C LEU A 59 -27.82 -21.93 -29.49
N GLY A 60 -27.25 -23.09 -29.80
CA GLY A 60 -26.89 -24.11 -28.80
C GLY A 60 -25.67 -23.73 -27.95
N LEU A 61 -24.60 -23.26 -28.59
CA LEU A 61 -23.33 -22.95 -27.91
C LEU A 61 -23.40 -21.74 -26.99
N ALA A 62 -24.10 -20.68 -27.37
CA ALA A 62 -24.22 -19.48 -26.55
C ALA A 62 -24.90 -19.79 -25.20
N THR A 63 -25.84 -20.74 -25.21
CA THR A 63 -26.56 -21.19 -24.02
C THR A 63 -25.68 -22.07 -23.13
N LEU A 64 -24.82 -22.90 -23.73
CA LEU A 64 -23.84 -23.71 -23.01
C LEU A 64 -22.74 -22.83 -22.40
N TRP A 65 -22.22 -21.86 -23.16
CA TRP A 65 -21.24 -20.87 -22.75
C TRP A 65 -21.77 -19.94 -21.66
N ALA A 66 -23.03 -19.50 -21.74
CA ALA A 66 -23.64 -18.67 -20.70
C ALA A 66 -23.75 -19.40 -19.34
N ARG A 67 -23.71 -20.74 -19.34
CA ARG A 67 -23.91 -21.55 -18.14
C ARG A 67 -22.61 -22.04 -17.51
N THR A 68 -21.62 -22.46 -18.30
CA THR A 68 -20.40 -23.11 -17.78
C THR A 68 -19.23 -22.15 -17.54
N LEU A 69 -19.09 -21.08 -18.33
CA LEU A 69 -18.05 -20.05 -18.13
C LEU A 69 -18.14 -19.41 -16.74
N PRO A 70 -19.31 -18.97 -16.24
CA PRO A 70 -19.40 -18.32 -14.95
C PRO A 70 -19.02 -19.26 -13.81
N GLU A 71 -19.36 -20.55 -13.91
CA GLU A 71 -19.00 -21.56 -12.90
C GLU A 71 -17.49 -21.84 -12.89
N LEU A 72 -16.86 -22.01 -14.05
CA LEU A 72 -15.42 -22.24 -14.14
C LEU A 72 -14.61 -21.00 -13.74
N LEU A 73 -15.05 -19.80 -14.15
CA LEU A 73 -14.44 -18.55 -13.70
C LEU A 73 -14.65 -18.32 -12.21
N TYR A 74 -15.83 -18.55 -11.68
CA TYR A 74 -16.09 -18.44 -10.25
C TYR A 74 -15.23 -19.41 -9.45
N THR A 75 -15.09 -20.66 -9.90
CA THR A 75 -14.32 -21.70 -9.20
C THR A 75 -12.82 -21.45 -9.29
N ALA A 76 -12.30 -21.13 -10.48
CA ALA A 76 -10.88 -20.80 -10.67
C ALA A 76 -10.48 -19.48 -9.96
N ILE A 77 -11.36 -18.46 -9.96
CA ILE A 77 -11.14 -17.21 -9.22
C ILE A 77 -11.28 -17.44 -7.72
N LYS A 78 -12.25 -18.24 -7.24
CA LYS A 78 -12.41 -18.57 -5.81
C LYS A 78 -11.23 -19.37 -5.29
N GLU A 79 -10.79 -20.41 -6.01
CA GLU A 79 -9.62 -21.21 -5.61
C GLU A 79 -8.32 -20.41 -5.65
N ARG A 80 -8.08 -19.59 -6.70
CA ARG A 80 -6.85 -18.79 -6.80
C ARG A 80 -6.86 -17.53 -5.93
N SER A 81 -8.04 -16.98 -5.60
CA SER A 81 -8.20 -15.91 -4.61
C SER A 81 -8.02 -16.44 -3.19
N THR A 82 -8.34 -17.70 -2.87
CA THR A 82 -8.05 -18.23 -1.53
C THR A 82 -6.56 -18.21 -1.23
N MET A 83 -5.64 -18.43 -2.19
CA MET A 83 -4.21 -18.38 -1.90
C MET A 83 -3.68 -16.96 -1.63
N LEU A 84 -4.14 -15.96 -2.39
CA LEU A 84 -3.73 -14.56 -2.21
C LEU A 84 -4.47 -13.87 -1.04
N ALA A 85 -5.75 -14.15 -0.88
CA ALA A 85 -6.58 -13.63 0.21
C ALA A 85 -6.24 -14.29 1.54
N ARG A 86 -5.88 -15.58 1.60
CA ARG A 86 -5.54 -16.26 2.86
C ARG A 86 -4.28 -15.69 3.51
N ASN A 87 -3.25 -15.33 2.73
CA ASN A 87 -2.07 -14.66 3.28
C ASN A 87 -2.37 -13.22 3.68
N ALA A 88 -3.14 -12.47 2.88
CA ALA A 88 -3.56 -11.12 3.23
C ALA A 88 -4.39 -11.11 4.53
N TYR A 89 -5.42 -11.95 4.58
CA TYR A 89 -6.34 -12.16 5.69
C TYR A 89 -5.63 -12.65 6.95
N ARG A 90 -4.70 -13.60 6.85
CA ARG A 90 -3.94 -14.09 8.02
C ARG A 90 -3.16 -12.99 8.72
N SER A 91 -2.50 -12.08 7.99
CA SER A 91 -1.80 -10.99 8.68
C SER A 91 -2.72 -9.87 9.12
N VAL A 92 -3.85 -9.61 8.44
CA VAL A 92 -4.86 -8.67 8.95
C VAL A 92 -5.47 -9.18 10.25
N ALA A 93 -5.89 -10.46 10.27
CA ALA A 93 -6.40 -11.13 11.45
C ALA A 93 -5.33 -11.19 12.55
N GLY A 94 -4.08 -11.49 12.21
CA GLY A 94 -2.97 -11.50 13.16
C GLY A 94 -2.73 -10.13 13.82
N VAL A 95 -2.73 -9.05 13.03
CA VAL A 95 -2.58 -7.68 13.58
C VAL A 95 -3.82 -7.29 14.40
N ALA A 96 -5.02 -7.62 13.95
CA ALA A 96 -6.26 -7.35 14.70
C ALA A 96 -6.29 -8.10 16.05
N LEU A 97 -5.90 -9.38 16.05
CA LEU A 97 -5.82 -10.18 17.28
C LEU A 97 -4.75 -9.65 18.22
N ALA A 98 -3.57 -9.29 17.71
CA ALA A 98 -2.52 -8.68 18.51
C ALA A 98 -2.98 -7.35 19.13
N ALA A 99 -3.62 -6.48 18.34
CA ALA A 99 -4.17 -5.22 18.82
C ALA A 99 -5.25 -5.45 19.90
N ALA A 100 -6.17 -6.39 19.66
CA ALA A 100 -7.20 -6.76 20.64
C ALA A 100 -6.57 -7.28 21.94
N PHE A 101 -5.58 -8.17 21.86
CA PHE A 101 -4.89 -8.72 23.02
C PHE A 101 -4.16 -7.65 23.83
N ILE A 102 -3.51 -6.69 23.17
CA ILE A 102 -2.88 -5.55 23.83
C ILE A 102 -3.93 -4.69 24.56
N LEU A 103 -5.07 -4.43 23.92
CA LEU A 103 -6.16 -3.64 24.54
C LEU A 103 -6.91 -4.38 25.65
N LEU A 104 -6.83 -5.71 25.71
CA LEU A 104 -7.36 -6.46 26.85
C LEU A 104 -6.63 -6.11 28.15
N ILE A 105 -5.35 -5.70 28.11
CA ILE A 105 -4.59 -5.36 29.31
C ILE A 105 -5.24 -4.19 30.07
N PRO A 106 -5.42 -2.98 29.49
CA PRO A 106 -6.09 -1.88 30.18
C PRO A 106 -7.58 -2.17 30.46
N LEU A 107 -8.27 -2.90 29.59
CA LEU A 107 -9.68 -3.25 29.78
C LEU A 107 -9.88 -4.15 31.01
N LEU A 108 -9.06 -5.18 31.16
CA LEU A 108 -9.12 -6.12 32.29
C LEU A 108 -8.53 -5.52 33.57
N ALA A 109 -7.58 -4.58 33.44
CA ALA A 109 -7.03 -3.84 34.56
C ALA A 109 -7.98 -2.77 35.12
N GLY A 110 -9.14 -2.53 34.49
CA GLY A 110 -10.08 -1.49 34.90
C GLY A 110 -9.49 -0.08 34.77
N TRP A 111 -8.63 0.14 33.78
CA TRP A 111 -8.01 1.44 33.54
C TRP A 111 -9.11 2.47 33.19
N PRO A 112 -9.00 3.75 33.62
CA PRO A 112 -10.07 4.75 33.47
C PRO A 112 -10.24 5.28 32.03
N TRP A 113 -10.06 4.45 31.02
CA TRP A 113 -10.28 4.77 29.62
C TRP A 113 -11.76 4.72 29.25
N ASN A 114 -12.20 5.70 28.49
CA ASN A 114 -13.52 5.72 27.88
C ASN A 114 -13.50 4.92 26.55
N VAL A 115 -14.68 4.72 25.94
CA VAL A 115 -14.80 3.99 24.67
C VAL A 115 -13.99 4.64 23.54
N ALA A 116 -13.92 5.96 23.48
CA ALA A 116 -13.15 6.68 22.47
C ALA A 116 -11.64 6.43 22.60
N ASP A 117 -11.11 6.33 23.82
CA ASP A 117 -9.68 6.02 24.06
C ASP A 117 -9.34 4.61 23.55
N PHE A 118 -10.20 3.63 23.81
CA PHE A 118 -10.05 2.27 23.28
C PHE A 118 -10.12 2.23 21.76
N VAL A 119 -11.05 2.98 21.16
CA VAL A 119 -11.18 3.07 19.70
C VAL A 119 -9.97 3.76 19.09
N PHE A 120 -9.49 4.85 19.69
CA PHE A 120 -8.31 5.59 19.24
C PHE A 120 -7.05 4.72 19.31
N ALA A 121 -6.77 4.12 20.48
CA ALA A 121 -5.63 3.24 20.67
C ALA A 121 -5.70 2.02 19.74
N GLY A 122 -6.89 1.41 19.60
CA GLY A 122 -7.12 0.28 18.70
C GLY A 122 -6.87 0.64 17.24
N ALA A 123 -7.42 1.76 16.76
CA ALA A 123 -7.21 2.24 15.41
C ALA A 123 -5.73 2.54 15.13
N LEU A 124 -5.02 3.12 16.10
CA LEU A 124 -3.61 3.47 15.96
C LEU A 124 -2.70 2.22 15.94
N ILE A 125 -2.90 1.28 16.87
CA ILE A 125 -2.14 0.01 16.92
C ILE A 125 -2.42 -0.82 15.66
N PHE A 126 -3.69 -1.02 15.33
CA PHE A 126 -4.09 -1.78 14.15
C PHE A 126 -3.58 -1.12 12.87
N GLY A 127 -3.81 0.18 12.70
CA GLY A 127 -3.42 0.94 11.51
C GLY A 127 -1.91 0.90 11.28
N THR A 128 -1.12 1.08 12.34
CA THR A 128 0.35 1.03 12.25
C THR A 128 0.85 -0.38 11.94
N GLY A 129 0.33 -1.40 12.63
CA GLY A 129 0.68 -2.80 12.38
C GLY A 129 0.30 -3.24 10.96
N PHE A 130 -0.87 -2.83 10.48
CA PHE A 130 -1.34 -3.10 9.14
C PHE A 130 -0.46 -2.41 8.09
N ALA A 131 -0.11 -1.13 8.30
CA ALA A 131 0.80 -0.39 7.43
C ALA A 131 2.18 -1.06 7.36
N PHE A 132 2.72 -1.51 8.49
CA PHE A 132 4.00 -2.23 8.53
C PHE A 132 3.94 -3.52 7.72
N VAL A 133 2.91 -4.34 7.94
CA VAL A 133 2.71 -5.59 7.20
C VAL A 133 2.59 -5.32 5.69
N LEU A 134 1.82 -4.32 5.29
CA LEU A 134 1.64 -3.99 3.87
C LEU A 134 2.94 -3.51 3.22
N ALA A 135 3.71 -2.68 3.90
CA ALA A 135 4.98 -2.17 3.42
C ALA A 135 6.08 -3.26 3.42
N ALA A 136 6.17 -4.07 4.47
CA ALA A 136 7.16 -5.14 4.62
C ALA A 136 6.93 -6.31 3.64
N ARG A 137 5.70 -6.50 3.15
CA ARG A 137 5.38 -7.51 2.13
C ARG A 137 5.95 -7.21 0.74
N ARG A 138 6.29 -5.95 0.46
CA ARG A 138 6.65 -5.48 -0.90
C ARG A 138 8.10 -5.79 -1.30
N VAL A 139 9.02 -6.02 -0.34
CA VAL A 139 10.47 -6.11 -0.60
C VAL A 139 11.12 -7.10 0.35
N GLY A 140 11.90 -8.05 -0.18
CA GLY A 140 12.64 -9.07 0.58
C GLY A 140 13.90 -8.57 1.30
N ASN A 141 14.16 -7.27 1.37
CA ASN A 141 15.34 -6.70 2.04
C ASN A 141 15.02 -6.36 3.50
N ASN A 142 15.77 -6.95 4.44
CA ASN A 142 15.65 -6.68 5.88
C ASN A 142 15.93 -5.21 6.22
N ALA A 143 16.83 -4.52 5.52
CA ALA A 143 17.10 -3.10 5.73
C ALA A 143 15.89 -2.23 5.37
N TYR A 144 15.14 -2.58 4.33
CA TYR A 144 13.89 -1.90 3.98
C TYR A 144 12.82 -2.10 5.06
N ARG A 145 12.68 -3.33 5.57
CA ARG A 145 11.73 -3.65 6.64
C ARG A 145 12.09 -2.92 7.94
N ALA A 146 13.37 -2.84 8.28
CA ALA A 146 13.86 -2.08 9.42
C ALA A 146 13.56 -0.58 9.26
N ALA A 147 13.84 0.00 8.08
CA ALA A 147 13.56 1.40 7.80
C ALA A 147 12.07 1.74 7.98
N VAL A 148 11.18 0.94 7.38
CA VAL A 148 9.72 1.06 7.55
C VAL A 148 9.33 0.96 9.02
N GLY A 149 9.87 -0.02 9.74
CA GLY A 149 9.60 -0.24 11.16
C GLY A 149 9.96 0.98 12.01
N VAL A 150 11.15 1.55 11.82
CA VAL A 150 11.59 2.76 12.54
C VAL A 150 10.69 3.96 12.23
N ALA A 151 10.34 4.19 10.97
CA ALA A 151 9.47 5.31 10.58
C ALA A 151 8.06 5.17 11.17
N LEU A 152 7.48 3.97 11.11
CA LEU A 152 6.14 3.72 11.66
C LEU A 152 6.13 3.76 13.18
N ALA A 153 7.17 3.26 13.85
CA ALA A 153 7.32 3.38 15.30
C ALA A 153 7.43 4.85 15.72
N ALA A 154 8.23 5.65 15.02
CA ALA A 154 8.34 7.09 15.27
C ALA A 154 6.99 7.79 15.09
N ALA A 155 6.26 7.51 14.00
CA ALA A 155 4.94 8.06 13.77
C ALA A 155 3.92 7.63 14.84
N PHE A 156 3.93 6.35 15.22
CA PHE A 156 3.07 5.82 16.28
C PHE A 156 3.30 6.53 17.61
N ILE A 157 4.56 6.63 18.05
CA ILE A 157 4.90 7.29 19.31
C ILE A 157 4.53 8.78 19.25
N LEU A 158 4.75 9.44 18.11
CA LEU A 158 4.39 10.85 17.95
C LEU A 158 2.88 11.08 18.07
N VAL A 159 2.06 10.26 17.39
CA VAL A 159 0.59 10.34 17.51
C VAL A 159 0.16 10.00 18.92
N TRP A 160 0.75 8.98 19.55
CA TRP A 160 0.41 8.55 20.90
C TRP A 160 0.67 9.66 21.92
N LEU A 161 1.87 10.24 21.90
CA LEU A 161 2.23 11.34 22.81
C LEU A 161 1.36 12.57 22.57
N THR A 162 1.07 12.90 21.31
CA THR A 162 0.23 14.07 20.97
C THR A 162 -1.21 13.86 21.41
N GLY A 163 -1.79 12.68 21.19
CA GLY A 163 -3.20 12.39 21.43
C GLY A 163 -3.53 11.95 22.87
N ALA A 164 -2.60 11.30 23.58
CA ALA A 164 -2.87 10.74 24.91
C ALA A 164 -2.19 11.48 26.06
N VAL A 165 -1.08 12.17 25.81
CA VAL A 165 -0.29 12.85 26.85
C VAL A 165 -0.35 14.37 26.71
N GLY A 166 -0.60 14.90 25.51
CA GLY A 166 -0.57 16.34 25.24
C GLY A 166 0.85 16.87 25.33
N ILE A 167 1.58 16.89 24.20
CA ILE A 167 3.00 17.30 24.19
C ILE A 167 3.15 18.79 24.55
N ILE A 168 2.19 19.66 24.20
CA ILE A 168 2.23 21.10 24.51
C ILE A 168 0.88 21.55 25.09
N GLY A 169 0.77 21.61 26.42
CA GLY A 169 -0.39 22.18 27.13
C GLY A 169 -1.68 21.35 27.03
N SER A 170 -2.84 22.00 27.18
CA SER A 170 -4.16 21.36 27.02
C SER A 170 -4.42 20.98 25.55
N GLU A 171 -5.20 19.92 25.34
CA GLU A 171 -5.49 19.31 24.03
C GLU A 171 -5.92 20.30 22.93
N ASP A 172 -6.49 21.44 23.32
CA ASP A 172 -6.97 22.51 22.43
C ASP A 172 -5.89 23.50 21.94
N ASN A 173 -4.62 23.34 22.31
CA ASN A 173 -3.58 24.25 21.84
C ASN A 173 -3.25 23.97 20.36
N ASN A 174 -3.49 24.97 19.51
CA ASN A 174 -3.19 24.95 18.06
C ASN A 174 -1.75 24.53 17.74
N ALA A 175 -0.82 24.61 18.71
CA ALA A 175 0.55 24.15 18.56
C ALA A 175 0.66 22.64 18.25
N ASN A 176 -0.25 21.80 18.75
CA ASN A 176 -0.23 20.35 18.49
C ASN A 176 -0.50 20.00 17.02
N LEU A 177 -1.16 20.90 16.27
CA LEU A 177 -1.39 20.74 14.82
C LEU A 177 -0.08 20.69 14.02
N MET A 178 0.99 21.30 14.53
CA MET A 178 2.31 21.26 13.87
C MET A 178 2.85 19.84 13.77
N TYR A 179 2.66 19.02 14.82
CA TYR A 179 3.07 17.61 14.82
C TYR A 179 2.25 16.76 13.84
N PHE A 180 0.95 17.03 13.70
CA PHE A 180 0.14 16.43 12.64
C PHE A 180 0.61 16.86 11.24
N GLY A 181 1.07 18.11 11.08
CA GLY A 181 1.71 18.60 9.86
C GLY A 181 2.96 17.81 9.49
N VAL A 182 3.80 17.46 10.46
CA VAL A 182 4.99 16.62 10.25
C VAL A 182 4.61 15.23 9.73
N LEU A 183 3.58 14.61 10.32
CA LEU A 183 3.05 13.33 9.83
C LEU A 183 2.48 13.46 8.43
N ALA A 184 1.75 14.54 8.12
CA ALA A 184 1.23 14.79 6.78
C ALA A 184 2.35 14.90 5.74
N VAL A 185 3.46 15.58 6.05
CA VAL A 185 4.65 15.63 5.18
C VAL A 185 5.18 14.22 4.91
N GLY A 186 5.27 13.37 5.94
CA GLY A 186 5.71 11.98 5.77
C GLY A 186 4.76 11.15 4.90
N ILE A 187 3.45 11.25 5.13
CA ILE A 187 2.43 10.51 4.37
C ILE A 187 2.40 10.97 2.91
N ILE A 188 2.33 12.27 2.66
CA ILE A 188 2.35 12.85 1.30
C ILE A 188 3.65 12.47 0.61
N GLY A 189 4.78 12.61 1.30
CA GLY A 189 6.08 12.20 0.80
C GLY A 189 6.13 10.72 0.41
N ALA A 190 5.55 9.84 1.22
CA ALA A 190 5.46 8.40 0.93
C ALA A 190 4.58 8.10 -0.30
N ILE A 191 3.45 8.81 -0.44
CA ILE A 191 2.55 8.70 -1.60
C ILE A 191 3.25 9.17 -2.88
N VAL A 192 3.89 10.34 -2.84
CA VAL A 192 4.66 10.91 -3.97
C VAL A 192 5.83 9.99 -4.34
N ALA A 193 6.53 9.44 -3.34
CA ALA A 193 7.58 8.46 -3.52
C ALA A 193 7.07 7.11 -4.06
N ARG A 194 5.75 6.88 -4.07
CA ARG A 194 5.10 5.61 -4.43
C ARG A 194 5.70 4.41 -3.71
N PHE A 195 6.10 4.62 -2.44
CA PHE A 195 6.79 3.61 -1.62
C PHE A 195 8.08 3.04 -2.27
N ARG A 196 8.75 3.79 -3.16
CA ARG A 196 10.07 3.41 -3.69
C ARG A 196 11.19 3.83 -2.74
N GLN A 197 12.23 3.00 -2.60
CA GLN A 197 13.32 3.19 -1.63
C GLN A 197 13.99 4.57 -1.71
N HIS A 198 14.40 4.99 -2.91
CA HIS A 198 15.04 6.30 -3.13
C HIS A 198 14.11 7.48 -2.82
N GLY A 199 12.81 7.34 -3.11
CA GLY A 199 11.82 8.38 -2.81
C GLY A 199 11.49 8.45 -1.32
N MET A 200 11.37 7.29 -0.65
CA MET A 200 11.08 7.20 0.78
C MET A 200 12.17 7.83 1.64
N ALA A 201 13.44 7.69 1.25
CA ALA A 201 14.53 8.39 1.91
C ALA A 201 14.34 9.91 1.88
N ARG A 202 14.00 10.49 0.72
CA ARG A 202 13.76 11.94 0.59
C ARG A 202 12.54 12.38 1.40
N ALA A 203 11.47 11.60 1.36
CA ALA A 203 10.27 11.86 2.15
C ALA A 203 10.59 11.94 3.65
N LEU A 204 11.34 10.98 4.19
CA LEU A 204 11.67 10.93 5.61
C LEU A 204 12.71 11.98 6.04
N PHE A 205 13.64 12.36 5.16
CA PHE A 205 14.46 13.54 5.42
C PHE A 205 13.62 14.82 5.45
N ALA A 206 12.64 14.98 4.57
CA ALA A 206 11.72 16.10 4.61
C ALA A 206 10.88 16.10 5.91
N THR A 207 10.42 14.94 6.36
CA THR A 207 9.75 14.78 7.66
C THR A 207 10.65 15.15 8.83
N ALA A 208 11.91 14.72 8.82
CA ALA A 208 12.89 15.09 9.85
C ALA A 208 13.14 16.60 9.88
N LEU A 209 13.25 17.24 8.71
CA LEU A 209 13.38 18.70 8.61
C LEU A 209 12.13 19.42 9.12
N ALA A 210 10.93 18.93 8.76
CA ALA A 210 9.68 19.47 9.28
C ALA A 210 9.65 19.37 10.81
N GLN A 211 10.04 18.23 11.38
CA GLN A 211 10.11 18.04 12.84
C GLN A 211 11.11 18.99 13.50
N ALA A 212 12.28 19.19 12.91
CA ALA A 212 13.25 20.16 13.40
C ALA A 212 12.71 21.60 13.35
N LEU A 213 11.92 21.93 12.32
CA LEU A 213 11.27 23.23 12.21
C LEU A 213 10.20 23.44 13.28
N VAL A 214 9.43 22.40 13.63
CA VAL A 214 8.48 22.46 14.76
C VAL A 214 9.21 22.78 16.06
N ALA A 215 10.34 22.11 16.32
CA ALA A 215 11.17 22.39 17.49
C ALA A 215 11.65 23.85 17.52
N LEU A 216 12.13 24.35 16.37
CA LEU A 216 12.59 25.74 16.25
C LEU A 216 11.46 26.74 16.50
N ILE A 217 10.27 26.51 15.93
CA ILE A 217 9.09 27.35 16.13
C ILE A 217 8.68 27.36 17.61
N ALA A 218 8.66 26.19 18.26
CA ALA A 218 8.33 26.08 19.68
C ALA A 218 9.25 26.92 20.56
N LEU A 219 10.56 26.95 20.24
CA LEU A 219 11.55 27.76 20.95
C LEU A 219 11.37 29.28 20.71
N ILE A 220 11.10 29.69 19.46
CA ILE A 220 10.98 31.10 19.10
C ILE A 220 9.73 31.74 19.71
N ILE A 221 8.60 31.03 19.67
CA ILE A 221 7.30 31.55 20.16
C ILE A 221 7.27 31.54 21.71
N GLY A 222 8.28 30.97 22.37
CA GLY A 222 8.30 30.87 23.83
C GLY A 222 7.20 29.95 24.36
N LEU A 223 6.73 29.00 23.53
CA LEU A 223 5.81 27.94 23.96
C LEU A 223 6.44 27.05 25.04
N SER A 224 7.77 27.12 25.20
CA SER A 224 8.56 26.44 26.22
C SER A 224 9.15 27.48 27.20
N SER A 225 8.58 27.59 28.40
CA SER A 225 9.16 28.41 29.48
C SER A 225 10.13 27.57 30.31
N PRO A 226 11.27 28.11 30.78
CA PRO A 226 12.17 27.38 31.69
C PRO A 226 11.48 26.88 32.97
N TRP A 227 10.37 27.52 33.35
CA TRP A 227 9.67 27.33 34.61
C TRP A 227 8.32 26.61 34.47
N SER A 228 7.93 26.22 33.24
CA SER A 228 6.65 25.54 32.98
C SER A 228 6.89 24.25 32.21
N PRO A 229 6.37 23.10 32.67
CA PRO A 229 6.44 21.85 31.93
C PRO A 229 5.57 21.89 30.65
N PRO A 230 6.07 21.37 29.50
CA PRO A 230 7.43 20.86 29.30
C PRO A 230 8.46 21.99 29.13
N GLY A 231 9.60 21.87 29.80
CA GLY A 231 10.68 22.86 29.73
C GLY A 231 11.40 22.87 28.37
N VAL A 232 12.27 23.86 28.16
CA VAL A 232 13.07 24.03 26.93
C VAL A 232 13.89 22.77 26.61
N LEU A 233 14.56 22.21 27.63
CA LEU A 233 15.42 21.05 27.46
C LEU A 233 14.62 19.79 27.06
N GLU A 234 13.46 19.58 27.69
CA GLU A 234 12.59 18.44 27.40
C GLU A 234 12.03 18.51 25.97
N THR A 235 11.61 19.70 25.54
CA THR A 235 11.16 19.96 24.16
C THR A 235 12.27 19.64 23.16
N LEU A 236 13.51 20.08 23.42
CA LEU A 236 14.66 19.79 22.57
C LEU A 236 14.99 18.31 22.50
N ILE A 237 15.01 17.61 23.65
CA ILE A 237 15.29 16.18 23.72
C ILE A 237 14.23 15.40 22.94
N LEU A 238 12.95 15.70 23.16
CA LEU A 238 11.85 14.99 22.51
C LEU A 238 11.85 15.20 20.99
N ASN A 239 11.97 16.45 20.53
CA ASN A 239 12.02 16.72 19.09
C ASN A 239 13.30 16.17 18.45
N GLY A 240 14.45 16.30 19.11
CA GLY A 240 15.71 15.74 18.65
C GLY A 240 15.66 14.22 18.50
N PHE A 241 15.00 13.53 19.43
CA PHE A 241 14.74 12.10 19.34
C PHE A 241 13.94 11.73 18.08
N PHE A 242 12.84 12.42 17.80
CA PHE A 242 12.06 12.15 16.59
C PHE A 242 12.80 12.49 15.30
N VAL A 243 13.54 13.60 15.27
CA VAL A 243 14.39 13.96 14.12
C VAL A 243 15.39 12.83 13.85
N ALA A 244 16.03 12.31 14.89
CA ALA A 244 16.98 11.20 14.77
C ALA A 244 16.32 9.92 14.24
N LEU A 245 15.11 9.58 14.70
CA LEU A 245 14.37 8.42 14.19
C LEU A 245 14.00 8.56 12.71
N PHE A 246 13.47 9.71 12.29
CA PHE A 246 13.09 9.93 10.89
C PHE A 246 14.33 9.98 9.98
N ALA A 247 15.40 10.67 10.39
CA ALA A 247 16.66 10.71 9.64
C ALA A 247 17.34 9.33 9.60
N GLY A 248 17.35 8.58 10.70
CA GLY A 248 17.88 7.22 10.78
C GLY A 248 17.13 6.27 9.84
N SER A 249 15.80 6.33 9.83
CA SER A 249 14.99 5.58 8.86
C SER A 249 15.30 5.98 7.40
N ALA A 250 15.44 7.28 7.13
CA ALA A 250 15.81 7.77 5.80
C ALA A 250 17.19 7.22 5.33
N LEU A 251 18.16 7.14 6.24
CA LEU A 251 19.48 6.56 5.97
C LEU A 251 19.39 5.05 5.67
N LEU A 252 18.58 4.30 6.42
CA LEU A 252 18.33 2.89 6.15
C LEU A 252 17.71 2.66 4.77
N PHE A 253 16.78 3.52 4.33
CA PHE A 253 16.24 3.46 2.96
C PHE A 253 17.29 3.76 1.89
N ARG A 254 18.20 4.72 2.12
CA ARG A 254 19.33 4.98 1.21
C ARG A 254 20.28 3.80 1.14
N TYR A 255 20.57 3.18 2.27
CA TYR A 255 21.42 2.00 2.34
C TYR A 255 20.80 0.82 1.58
N ALA A 256 19.52 0.51 1.84
CA ALA A 256 18.79 -0.55 1.16
C ALA A 256 18.67 -0.35 -0.36
N ALA A 257 18.74 0.91 -0.82
CA ALA A 257 18.73 1.25 -2.24
C ALA A 257 20.12 1.08 -2.91
N ARG A 258 21.19 1.29 -2.15
CA ARG A 258 22.58 1.08 -2.60
C ARG A 258 22.91 -0.40 -2.77
N GLU A 259 22.43 -1.26 -1.86
CA GLU A 259 22.63 -2.72 -1.94
C GLU A 259 21.97 -3.38 -3.17
N GLN A 260 20.97 -2.74 -3.78
CA GLN A 260 20.34 -3.25 -5.01
C GLN A 260 21.09 -2.85 -6.28
N THR A 261 22.05 -1.92 -6.20
CA THR A 261 22.79 -1.37 -7.35
C THR A 261 24.19 -1.99 -7.64
N PRO A 262 24.86 -2.89 -6.87
CA PRO A 262 26.25 -3.27 -7.16
C PRO A 262 26.49 -4.58 -7.93
N ALA A 263 25.48 -5.22 -8.56
CA ALA A 263 25.67 -6.56 -9.19
C ALA A 263 25.60 -6.60 -10.74
N GLY A 264 25.52 -5.45 -11.42
CA GLY A 264 25.27 -5.41 -12.88
C GLY A 264 26.31 -4.68 -13.74
N ALA A 265 27.35 -4.08 -13.16
CA ALA A 265 28.39 -3.39 -13.92
C ALA A 265 29.67 -4.23 -13.93
N GLY A 266 29.68 -5.29 -14.73
CA GLY A 266 30.95 -5.89 -15.16
C GLY A 266 31.67 -4.89 -16.07
N PRO A 267 32.99 -4.68 -15.90
CA PRO A 267 33.76 -3.88 -16.84
C PRO A 267 33.87 -4.65 -18.16
N GLU A 268 33.22 -4.17 -19.22
CA GLU A 268 33.56 -4.60 -20.57
C GLU A 268 34.89 -3.95 -20.93
N GLY A 269 35.95 -4.76 -20.91
CA GLY A 269 37.27 -4.47 -21.45
C GLY A 269 37.64 -5.52 -22.49
#